data_AF-A0A7C8EYS3-F1
#
_entry.id   AF-A0A7C8EYS3-F1
#
_cell.length_a   1.000
_cell.length_b   1.000
_cell.length_c   1.000
_cell.angle_alpha   90.00
_cell.angle_beta   90.00
_cell.angle_gamma   90.00
#
_symmetry.space_group_name_H-M   'P 1'
#
loop_
_entity.id
_entity.type
_entity.pdbx_description
1 polymer ?
#
loop_
_entity_poly.entity_id
_entity_poly.type
_entity_poly.pdbx_seq_one_letter_code
_entity_poly.pdbx_strand_id
1 'polypeptide(L)'
;MSDPNKTPDWWCVPTFAVWLVYLFVGFMPEPFFLHIQELARVAQRNAMVNRPAFITVFFAGYMAFFVLRVCRREKVPEMDALGRAIQIGVAALVAFLPGVISVLPYAAQTDVTEQKVAIYVLAAGKGAAWLYLFWLLFRFYCFGDRRVFAETSSVFPSSYVHHPKETPGEEAGQHSEAAGAEKKQTTAK
;
A
#
# COMPACT_ATOMS: atom_id res chain seq x y z
N MET A 1 24.56 -0.34 0.80
CA MET A 1 25.28 -1.06 1.87
C MET A 1 24.43 -2.26 2.24
N SER A 2 24.80 -3.44 1.75
CA SER A 2 24.07 -4.69 1.97
C SER A 2 24.61 -5.31 3.24
N ASP A 3 23.79 -5.46 4.27
CA ASP A 3 24.19 -6.16 5.50
C ASP A 3 24.62 -7.59 5.15
N PRO A 4 25.86 -8.00 5.46
CA PRO A 4 26.38 -9.33 5.12
C PRO A 4 25.74 -10.47 5.93
N ASN A 5 24.89 -10.15 6.91
CA ASN A 5 24.23 -11.11 7.82
C ASN A 5 22.74 -11.36 7.51
N LYS A 6 22.23 -10.97 6.33
CA LYS A 6 20.88 -11.39 5.93
C LYS A 6 20.87 -12.89 5.60
N THR A 7 20.49 -13.72 6.56
CA THR A 7 20.13 -15.10 6.32
C THR A 7 19.02 -15.15 5.24
N PRO A 8 19.15 -15.98 4.21
CA PRO A 8 18.12 -16.09 3.17
C PRO A 8 16.79 -16.50 3.80
N ASP A 9 15.79 -15.64 3.67
CA ASP A 9 14.44 -15.90 4.19
C ASP A 9 13.71 -16.88 3.26
N TRP A 10 13.83 -18.17 3.55
CA TRP A 10 13.24 -19.25 2.75
C TRP A 10 11.71 -19.14 2.65
N TRP A 11 11.05 -18.47 3.59
CA TRP A 11 9.60 -18.26 3.58
C TRP A 11 9.14 -17.21 2.58
N CYS A 12 10.07 -16.44 2.00
CA CYS A 12 9.76 -15.42 1.00
C CYS A 12 9.10 -16.03 -0.25
N VAL A 13 9.66 -17.12 -0.78
CA VAL A 13 9.20 -17.77 -2.01
C VAL A 13 7.77 -18.32 -1.89
N PRO A 14 7.43 -19.18 -0.91
CA PRO A 14 6.07 -19.69 -0.79
C PRO A 14 5.06 -18.57 -0.47
N THR A 15 5.46 -17.57 0.32
CA THR A 15 4.59 -16.42 0.62
C THR A 15 4.29 -15.61 -0.65
N PHE A 16 5.31 -15.35 -1.46
CA PHE A 16 5.13 -14.67 -2.74
C PHE A 16 4.25 -15.48 -3.71
N ALA A 17 4.41 -16.81 -3.75
CA ALA A 17 3.55 -17.68 -4.55
C ALA A 17 2.07 -17.56 -4.14
N VAL A 18 1.77 -17.50 -2.83
CA VAL A 18 0.40 -17.24 -2.34
C VAL A 18 -0.10 -15.86 -2.78
N TRP A 19 0.74 -14.83 -2.77
CA TRP A 19 0.39 -13.51 -3.30
C TRP A 19 0.10 -13.51 -4.80
N LEU A 20 0.81 -14.33 -5.58
CA LEU A 20 0.51 -14.48 -7.01
C LEU A 20 -0.86 -15.11 -7.24
N VAL A 21 -1.20 -16.17 -6.50
CA VAL A 21 -2.53 -16.77 -6.54
C VAL A 21 -3.59 -15.74 -6.16
N TYR A 22 -3.35 -14.98 -5.09
CA TYR A 22 -4.22 -13.92 -4.63
C TYR A 22 -4.46 -12.84 -5.70
N LEU A 23 -3.40 -12.33 -6.33
CA LEU A 23 -3.49 -11.35 -7.41
C LEU A 23 -4.20 -11.91 -8.64
N PHE A 24 -3.98 -13.17 -8.96
CA PHE A 24 -4.61 -13.83 -10.11
C PHE A 24 -6.12 -14.01 -9.90
N VAL A 25 -6.52 -14.48 -8.72
CA VAL A 25 -7.93 -14.57 -8.32
C VAL A 25 -8.58 -13.19 -8.33
N GLY A 26 -7.89 -12.17 -7.81
CA GLY A 26 -8.38 -10.80 -7.84
C GLY A 26 -8.51 -10.22 -9.25
N PHE A 27 -7.65 -10.61 -10.20
CA PHE A 27 -7.72 -10.14 -11.57
C PHE A 27 -9.00 -10.61 -12.28
N MET A 28 -9.38 -11.88 -12.06
CA MET A 28 -10.55 -12.54 -12.65
C MET A 28 -11.44 -13.16 -11.56
N PRO A 29 -12.17 -12.35 -10.78
CA PRO A 29 -12.96 -12.85 -9.65
C PRO A 29 -14.17 -13.70 -10.09
N GLU A 30 -14.77 -13.37 -11.25
CA GLU A 30 -15.95 -14.06 -11.79
C GLU A 30 -15.69 -15.53 -12.16
N PRO A 31 -14.72 -15.85 -13.04
CA PRO A 31 -14.42 -17.24 -13.37
C PRO A 31 -14.09 -18.06 -12.13
N PHE A 32 -13.28 -17.51 -11.22
CA PHE A 32 -12.87 -18.20 -10.00
C PHE A 32 -14.06 -18.49 -9.08
N PHE A 33 -14.94 -17.50 -8.91
CA PHE A 33 -16.15 -17.66 -8.13
C PHE A 33 -17.08 -18.74 -8.70
N LEU A 34 -17.26 -18.77 -10.02
CA LEU A 34 -18.06 -19.81 -10.69
C LEU A 34 -17.46 -21.21 -10.49
N HIS A 35 -16.14 -21.35 -10.56
CA HIS A 35 -15.46 -22.64 -10.33
C HIS A 35 -15.62 -23.11 -8.88
N ILE A 36 -15.46 -22.22 -7.89
CA ILE A 36 -15.69 -22.57 -6.49
C ILE A 36 -17.14 -23.02 -6.28
N GLN A 37 -18.08 -22.31 -6.90
CA GLN A 37 -19.49 -22.64 -6.76
C GLN A 37 -19.82 -24.02 -7.33
N GLU A 38 -19.27 -24.34 -8.50
CA GLU A 38 -19.42 -25.65 -9.14
C GLU A 38 -18.84 -26.78 -8.27
N LEU A 39 -17.65 -26.57 -7.71
CA LEU A 39 -17.01 -27.53 -6.80
C LEU A 39 -17.79 -27.72 -5.50
N ALA A 40 -18.35 -26.64 -4.95
CA ALA A 40 -19.04 -26.67 -3.66
C ALA A 40 -20.45 -27.25 -3.75
N ARG A 41 -21.02 -27.41 -4.96
CA ARG A 41 -22.41 -27.85 -5.20
C ARG A 41 -23.46 -27.06 -4.37
N VAL A 42 -23.15 -25.82 -4.01
CA VAL A 42 -24.03 -25.00 -3.16
C VAL A 42 -25.08 -24.34 -4.03
N ALA A 43 -26.36 -24.58 -3.70
CA ALA A 43 -27.48 -23.95 -4.36
C ALA A 43 -27.37 -22.41 -4.31
N GLN A 44 -27.61 -21.76 -5.45
CA GLN A 44 -27.67 -20.30 -5.63
C GLN A 44 -28.80 -19.69 -4.78
N ARG A 45 -28.64 -19.59 -3.46
CA ARG A 45 -29.42 -18.66 -2.65
C ARG A 45 -28.76 -17.29 -2.75
N ASN A 46 -29.58 -16.24 -2.87
CA ASN A 46 -29.18 -14.84 -2.92
C ASN A 46 -28.53 -14.35 -1.61
N ALA A 47 -27.46 -14.99 -1.16
CA ALA A 47 -26.65 -14.54 -0.04
C ALA A 47 -25.72 -13.43 -0.52
N MET A 48 -25.50 -12.39 0.28
CA MET A 48 -24.60 -11.29 -0.07
C MET A 48 -23.16 -11.76 -0.36
N VAL A 49 -22.73 -12.83 0.31
CA VAL A 49 -21.42 -13.49 0.08
C VAL A 49 -21.31 -14.13 -1.31
N ASN A 50 -22.44 -14.32 -2.00
CA ASN A 50 -22.52 -14.92 -3.33
C ASN A 50 -22.41 -13.88 -4.46
N ARG A 51 -21.85 -12.69 -4.18
CA ARG A 51 -21.63 -11.63 -5.17
C ARG A 51 -20.12 -11.42 -5.40
N PRO A 52 -19.64 -11.36 -6.66
CA PRO A 52 -18.23 -11.08 -6.97
C PRO A 52 -17.68 -9.79 -6.34
N ALA A 53 -18.56 -8.80 -6.14
CA ALA A 53 -18.22 -7.55 -5.47
C ALA A 53 -17.75 -7.75 -4.02
N PHE A 54 -18.26 -8.77 -3.31
CA PHE A 54 -17.84 -9.05 -1.94
C PHE A 54 -16.37 -9.50 -1.88
N ILE A 55 -15.97 -10.39 -2.79
CA ILE A 55 -14.59 -10.85 -2.93
C ILE A 55 -13.66 -9.67 -3.23
N THR A 56 -14.09 -8.79 -4.13
CA THR A 56 -13.34 -7.59 -4.52
C THR A 56 -13.07 -6.69 -3.31
N VAL A 57 -14.10 -6.37 -2.52
CA VAL A 57 -13.97 -5.53 -1.32
C VAL A 57 -13.11 -6.21 -0.27
N PHE A 58 -13.31 -7.51 -0.04
CA PHE A 58 -12.51 -8.27 0.91
C PHE A 58 -11.03 -8.28 0.53
N PHE A 59 -10.72 -8.49 -0.76
CA PHE A 59 -9.35 -8.50 -1.25
C PHE A 59 -8.72 -7.09 -1.20
N ALA A 60 -9.48 -6.05 -1.59
CA ALA A 60 -9.00 -4.69 -1.45
C ALA A 60 -8.69 -4.33 0.02
N GLY A 61 -9.58 -4.71 0.94
CA GLY A 61 -9.42 -4.50 2.38
C GLY A 61 -8.24 -5.27 2.97
N TYR A 62 -8.06 -6.53 2.59
CA TYR A 62 -6.91 -7.33 3.03
C TYR A 62 -5.58 -6.71 2.54
N MET A 63 -5.53 -6.24 1.29
CA MET A 63 -4.33 -5.60 0.76
C MET A 63 -4.03 -4.28 1.51
N ALA A 64 -5.05 -3.45 1.77
CA ALA A 64 -4.90 -2.24 2.57
C ALA A 64 -4.38 -2.54 3.99
N PHE A 65 -4.96 -3.56 4.64
CA PHE A 65 -4.53 -3.99 5.97
C PHE A 65 -3.08 -4.51 5.98
N PHE A 66 -2.69 -5.29 4.98
CA PHE A 66 -1.32 -5.74 4.82
C PHE A 66 -0.35 -4.57 4.74
N VAL A 67 -0.63 -3.58 3.88
CA VAL A 67 0.19 -2.37 3.74
C VAL A 67 0.26 -1.59 5.05
N LEU A 68 -0.87 -1.42 5.75
CA LEU A 68 -0.88 -0.76 7.06
C LEU A 68 0.04 -1.45 8.07
N ARG A 69 0.03 -2.78 8.10
CA ARG A 69 0.90 -3.58 8.99
C ARG A 69 2.38 -3.45 8.61
N VAL A 70 2.70 -3.40 7.31
CA VAL A 70 4.07 -3.19 6.84
C VAL A 70 4.56 -1.78 7.21
N CYS A 71 3.77 -0.74 6.92
CA CYS A 71 4.14 0.64 7.26
C CYS A 71 4.34 0.83 8.78
N ARG A 72 3.49 0.22 9.61
CA ARG A 72 3.65 0.25 11.08
C ARG A 72 4.93 -0.46 11.54
N ARG A 73 5.34 -1.55 10.88
CA ARG A 73 6.62 -2.24 11.19
C ARG A 73 7.83 -1.38 10.84
N GLU A 74 7.75 -0.60 9.77
CA GLU A 74 8.78 0.36 9.36
C GLU A 74 8.70 1.71 10.12
N LYS A 75 7.85 1.80 11.16
CA LYS A 75 7.69 3.00 12.02
C LYS A 75 7.29 4.27 11.26
N VAL A 76 6.58 4.13 10.14
CA VAL A 76 5.95 5.27 9.44
C VAL A 76 4.90 5.92 10.36
N PRO A 77 4.78 7.26 10.41
CA PRO A 77 3.74 7.93 11.19
C PRO A 77 2.34 7.36 10.92
N GLU A 78 1.48 7.30 11.94
CA GLU A 78 0.22 6.56 11.84
C GLU A 78 -0.72 7.10 10.75
N MET A 79 -0.82 8.43 10.61
CA MET A 79 -1.65 9.07 9.59
C MET A 79 -1.11 8.82 8.18
N ASP A 80 0.21 8.83 8.00
CA ASP A 80 0.87 8.47 6.74
C ASP A 80 0.65 7.01 6.37
N ALA A 81 0.81 6.11 7.34
CA ALA A 81 0.59 4.67 7.15
C ALA A 81 -0.86 4.39 6.73
N LEU A 82 -1.83 5.07 7.34
CA LEU A 82 -3.24 4.95 7.00
C LEU A 82 -3.54 5.53 5.61
N GLY A 83 -3.00 6.70 5.27
CA GLY A 83 -3.17 7.30 3.94
C GLY A 83 -2.65 6.39 2.82
N ARG A 84 -1.46 5.81 3.01
CA ARG A 84 -0.86 4.83 2.07
C ARG A 84 -1.68 3.56 1.98
N ALA A 85 -2.15 3.03 3.10
CA ALA A 85 -2.99 1.84 3.13
C ALA A 85 -4.31 2.05 2.36
N ILE A 86 -4.96 3.21 2.53
CA ILE A 86 -6.16 3.57 1.77
C ILE A 86 -5.84 3.71 0.28
N GLN A 87 -4.76 4.41 -0.08
CA GLN A 87 -4.35 4.57 -1.49
C GLN A 87 -4.14 3.21 -2.18
N ILE A 88 -3.41 2.29 -1.53
CA ILE A 88 -3.21 0.93 -2.06
C ILE A 88 -4.52 0.15 -2.05
N GLY A 89 -5.37 0.32 -1.04
CA GLY A 89 -6.71 -0.28 -1.00
C GLY A 89 -7.59 0.14 -2.17
N VAL A 90 -7.59 1.43 -2.54
CA VAL A 90 -8.31 1.94 -3.70
C VAL A 90 -7.72 1.37 -4.99
N ALA A 91 -6.40 1.34 -5.14
CA ALA A 91 -5.75 0.70 -6.28
C ALA A 91 -6.13 -0.79 -6.39
N ALA A 92 -6.18 -1.51 -5.27
CA ALA A 92 -6.64 -2.89 -5.20
C ALA A 92 -8.11 -3.03 -5.58
N LEU A 93 -8.98 -2.11 -5.18
CA LEU A 93 -10.39 -2.12 -5.56
C LEU A 93 -10.59 -1.96 -7.07
N VAL A 94 -9.80 -1.08 -7.71
CA VAL A 94 -9.79 -0.93 -9.17
C VAL A 94 -9.19 -2.18 -9.85
N ALA A 95 -8.07 -2.68 -9.35
CA ALA A 95 -7.40 -3.87 -9.89
C ALA A 95 -8.29 -5.12 -9.80
N PHE A 96 -9.13 -5.22 -8.77
CA PHE A 96 -9.98 -6.39 -8.53
C PHE A 96 -11.44 -6.22 -8.98
N LEU A 97 -11.76 -5.11 -9.64
CA LEU A 97 -13.12 -4.82 -10.08
C LEU A 97 -13.69 -5.95 -10.97
N PRO A 98 -14.90 -6.48 -10.68
CA PRO A 98 -15.51 -7.55 -11.46
C PRO A 98 -16.05 -7.03 -12.81
N GLY A 99 -16.36 -7.94 -13.74
CA GLY A 99 -17.03 -7.64 -15.00
C GLY A 99 -16.17 -7.00 -16.10
N VAL A 100 -15.05 -6.34 -15.79
CA VAL A 100 -14.25 -5.59 -16.77
C VAL A 100 -13.74 -6.46 -17.93
N ILE A 101 -13.24 -7.66 -17.63
CA ILE A 101 -12.71 -8.58 -18.66
C ILE A 101 -13.87 -9.21 -19.46
N SER A 102 -14.98 -9.48 -18.80
CA SER A 102 -16.19 -10.05 -19.40
C SER A 102 -16.84 -9.08 -20.40
N VAL A 103 -16.65 -7.77 -20.25
CA VAL A 103 -17.18 -6.76 -21.18
C VAL A 103 -16.27 -6.43 -22.38
N LEU A 104 -15.01 -6.88 -22.38
CA LEU A 104 -14.07 -6.63 -23.50
C LEU A 104 -14.60 -7.11 -24.86
N PRO A 105 -15.15 -8.34 -24.99
CA PRO A 105 -15.68 -8.83 -26.25
C PRO A 105 -16.83 -7.96 -26.79
N TYR A 106 -17.62 -7.35 -25.90
CA TYR A 106 -18.71 -6.46 -26.28
C TYR A 106 -18.18 -5.17 -26.91
N ALA A 107 -17.00 -4.67 -26.48
CA ALA A 107 -16.38 -3.50 -27.10
C ALA A 107 -16.05 -3.71 -28.59
N ALA A 108 -15.80 -4.95 -29.01
CA ALA A 108 -15.58 -5.27 -30.43
C ALA A 108 -16.89 -5.29 -31.24
N GLN A 109 -18.04 -5.53 -30.59
CA GLN A 109 -19.35 -5.70 -31.23
C GLN A 109 -20.19 -4.43 -31.23
N THR A 110 -19.95 -3.52 -30.29
CA THR A 110 -20.65 -2.23 -30.22
C THR A 110 -20.23 -1.34 -31.40
N ASP A 111 -21.12 -0.52 -31.96
CA ASP A 111 -20.75 0.49 -32.98
C ASP A 111 -20.58 1.91 -32.41
N VAL A 112 -20.99 2.12 -31.16
CA VAL A 112 -20.90 3.40 -30.45
C VAL A 112 -19.47 3.62 -29.93
N THR A 113 -18.74 4.57 -30.52
CA THR A 113 -17.34 4.90 -30.17
C THR A 113 -17.15 5.24 -28.70
N GLU A 114 -18.05 6.00 -28.09
CA GLU A 114 -17.94 6.42 -26.68
C GLU A 114 -17.93 5.22 -25.73
N GLN A 115 -18.78 4.22 -25.99
CA GLN A 115 -18.85 2.99 -25.20
C GLN A 115 -17.58 2.16 -25.36
N LYS A 116 -17.02 2.07 -26.57
CA LYS A 116 -15.73 1.38 -26.80
C LYS A 116 -14.61 2.03 -25.98
N VAL A 117 -14.48 3.35 -26.08
CA VAL A 117 -13.44 4.09 -25.37
C VAL A 117 -13.58 3.89 -23.87
N ALA A 118 -14.80 3.95 -23.32
CA ALA A 118 -15.04 3.70 -21.90
C ALA A 118 -14.60 2.30 -21.46
N ILE A 119 -14.93 1.25 -22.23
CA ILE A 119 -14.53 -0.13 -21.91
C ILE A 119 -13.01 -0.30 -21.97
N TYR A 120 -12.35 0.24 -23.00
CA TYR A 120 -10.88 0.15 -23.11
C TYR A 120 -10.17 0.93 -22.02
N VAL A 121 -10.65 2.13 -21.66
CA VAL A 121 -10.09 2.91 -20.55
C VAL A 121 -10.25 2.18 -19.23
N LEU A 122 -11.42 1.57 -18.98
CA LEU A 122 -11.65 0.79 -17.77
C LEU A 122 -10.74 -0.44 -17.70
N ALA A 123 -10.58 -1.15 -18.81
CA ALA A 123 -9.69 -2.30 -18.94
C ALA A 123 -8.22 -1.93 -18.73
N ALA A 124 -7.76 -0.86 -19.37
CA ALA A 124 -6.42 -0.34 -19.22
C ALA A 124 -6.16 0.12 -17.79
N GLY A 125 -7.11 0.82 -17.16
CA GLY A 125 -7.03 1.25 -15.76
C GLY A 125 -6.93 0.08 -14.79
N LYS A 126 -7.76 -0.95 -14.96
CA LYS A 126 -7.67 -2.20 -14.18
C LYS A 126 -6.33 -2.89 -14.38
N GLY A 127 -5.88 -3.03 -15.62
CA GLY A 127 -4.58 -3.64 -15.95
C GLY A 127 -3.41 -2.88 -15.33
N ALA A 128 -3.41 -1.55 -15.42
CA ALA A 128 -2.39 -0.70 -14.82
C ALA A 128 -2.39 -0.80 -13.28
N ALA A 129 -3.56 -0.77 -12.64
CA ALA A 129 -3.67 -0.93 -11.20
C ALA A 129 -3.19 -2.32 -10.74
N TRP A 130 -3.53 -3.36 -11.49
CA TRP A 130 -3.07 -4.72 -11.21
C TRP A 130 -1.55 -4.86 -11.35
N LEU A 131 -0.98 -4.35 -12.46
CA LEU A 131 0.47 -4.35 -12.69
C LEU A 131 1.21 -3.56 -11.62
N TYR A 132 0.65 -2.42 -11.20
CA TYR A 132 1.21 -1.62 -10.11
C TYR A 132 1.30 -2.41 -8.80
N LEU A 133 0.23 -3.11 -8.40
CA LEU A 133 0.22 -3.95 -7.20
C LEU A 133 1.18 -5.13 -7.31
N PHE A 134 1.20 -5.79 -8.48
CA PHE A 134 2.14 -6.86 -8.77
C PHE A 134 3.58 -6.36 -8.61
N TRP A 135 3.91 -5.19 -9.17
CA TRP A 135 5.24 -4.62 -9.09
C TRP A 135 5.66 -4.29 -7.65
N LEU A 136 4.76 -3.72 -6.84
CA LEU A 136 5.04 -3.45 -5.43
C LEU A 136 5.33 -4.74 -4.65
N LEU A 137 4.50 -5.78 -4.84
CA LEU A 137 4.70 -7.08 -4.19
C LEU A 137 5.97 -7.78 -4.68
N PHE A 138 6.23 -7.74 -5.99
CA PHE A 138 7.46 -8.27 -6.57
C PHE A 138 8.69 -7.58 -5.97
N ARG A 139 8.68 -6.25 -5.86
CA ARG A 139 9.80 -5.52 -5.24
C ARG A 139 9.95 -5.82 -3.75
N PHE A 140 8.84 -5.95 -3.04
CA PHE A 140 8.85 -6.28 -1.62
C PHE A 140 9.47 -7.66 -1.33
N TYR A 141 9.09 -8.70 -2.09
CA TYR A 141 9.57 -10.07 -1.87
C TYR A 141 10.88 -10.38 -2.61
N CYS A 142 10.99 -10.07 -3.90
CA CYS A 142 12.16 -10.46 -4.72
C CYS A 142 13.38 -9.56 -4.50
N PHE A 143 13.20 -8.25 -4.27
CA PHE A 143 14.31 -7.35 -3.96
C PHE A 143 14.54 -7.16 -2.44
N GLY A 144 13.67 -7.75 -1.60
CA GLY A 144 13.77 -7.64 -0.15
C GLY A 144 13.65 -6.20 0.37
N ASP A 145 13.09 -5.31 -0.44
CA ASP A 145 12.90 -3.93 -0.10
C ASP A 145 11.63 -3.79 0.76
N ARG A 146 11.83 -3.74 2.07
CA ARG A 146 10.74 -3.63 3.04
C ARG A 146 10.13 -2.22 3.07
N ARG A 147 10.82 -1.24 2.49
CA ARG A 147 10.41 0.17 2.48
C ARG A 147 9.63 0.57 1.25
N VAL A 148 9.43 -0.31 0.26
CA VAL A 148 8.60 -0.06 -0.94
C VAL A 148 7.29 0.67 -0.62
N PHE A 149 6.54 0.16 0.36
CA PHE A 149 5.24 0.71 0.75
C PHE A 149 5.38 1.99 1.60
N ALA A 150 6.51 2.17 2.29
CA ALA A 150 6.88 3.36 3.05
C ALA A 150 7.49 4.48 2.19
N GLU A 151 7.92 4.18 0.96
CA GLU A 151 8.49 5.14 0.01
C GLU A 151 7.45 5.66 -1.00
N THR A 152 6.33 4.96 -1.18
CA THR A 152 5.24 5.41 -2.07
C THR A 152 4.74 6.80 -1.68
N SER A 153 4.91 7.84 -2.50
CA SER A 153 4.43 9.18 -2.16
C SER A 153 2.92 9.15 -1.84
N SER A 154 2.56 9.69 -0.67
CA SER A 154 1.16 9.78 -0.28
C SER A 154 0.46 10.84 -1.13
N VAL A 155 -0.64 10.47 -1.76
CA VAL A 155 -1.44 11.39 -2.57
C VAL A 155 -2.36 12.25 -1.70
N PHE A 156 -2.59 11.87 -0.44
CA PHE A 156 -3.50 12.56 0.46
C PHE A 156 -2.80 13.71 1.21
N PRO A 157 -3.20 14.98 0.99
CA PRO A 157 -2.55 16.13 1.64
C PRO A 157 -2.62 16.10 3.16
N SER A 158 -3.67 15.48 3.72
CA SER A 158 -3.88 15.35 5.16
C SER A 158 -2.83 14.50 5.87
N SER A 159 -2.05 13.72 5.11
CA SER A 159 -1.03 12.84 5.67
C SER A 159 0.34 13.51 5.82
N TYR A 160 0.59 14.66 5.16
CA TYR A 160 1.84 15.40 5.34
C TYR A 160 1.93 15.92 6.78
N VAL A 161 2.56 15.13 7.65
CA VAL A 161 2.99 15.61 8.95
C VAL A 161 4.03 16.70 8.65
N HIS A 162 3.71 17.94 9.01
CA HIS A 162 4.69 18.99 9.09
C HIS A 162 5.77 18.53 10.05
N HIS A 163 6.90 18.05 9.52
CA HIS A 163 8.12 18.05 10.29
C HIS A 163 8.36 19.53 10.64
N PRO A 164 8.31 19.92 11.93
CA PRO A 164 8.82 21.23 12.29
C PRO A 164 10.25 21.24 11.80
N LYS A 165 10.58 22.20 10.93
CA LYS A 165 11.97 22.44 10.55
C LYS A 165 12.73 22.58 11.86
N GLU A 166 13.71 21.71 12.10
CA GLU A 166 14.72 22.00 13.10
C GLU A 166 15.32 23.35 12.69
N THR A 167 14.97 24.39 13.44
CA THR A 167 15.56 25.71 13.29
C THR A 167 17.06 25.53 13.54
N PRO A 168 17.93 25.74 12.55
CA PRO A 168 19.35 25.73 12.79
C PRO A 168 19.68 27.05 13.49
N GLY A 169 19.89 27.00 14.81
CA GLY A 169 20.48 28.10 15.56
C GLY A 169 19.70 28.55 16.79
N GLU A 170 19.78 27.76 17.86
CA GLU A 170 19.64 28.31 19.23
C GLU A 170 20.61 27.60 20.19
N GLU A 171 21.85 27.41 19.76
CA GLU A 171 22.98 27.07 20.64
C GLU A 171 24.20 27.93 20.28
N ALA A 172 24.11 29.24 20.55
CA ALA A 172 25.27 30.13 20.56
C ALA A 172 24.96 31.35 21.43
N GLY A 173 24.98 31.18 22.75
CA GLY A 173 24.73 32.31 23.65
C GLY A 173 24.73 31.99 25.15
N GLN A 174 25.46 30.96 25.60
CA GLN A 174 25.58 30.66 27.03
C GLN A 174 27.00 30.20 27.39
N HIS A 175 28.01 30.93 26.92
CA HIS A 175 29.38 30.83 27.44
C HIS A 175 30.14 32.13 27.15
N SER A 176 29.94 33.18 27.95
CA SER A 176 30.93 34.25 28.20
C SER A 176 30.34 35.38 29.04
N GLU A 177 30.22 35.22 30.37
CA GLU A 177 30.41 36.32 31.34
C GLU A 177 30.38 35.77 32.78
N ALA A 178 31.46 35.09 33.17
CA ALA A 178 31.72 34.77 34.57
C ALA A 178 33.23 34.80 34.82
N ALA A 179 33.85 35.96 34.58
CA ALA A 179 35.21 36.25 35.01
C ALA A 179 35.38 37.75 35.21
N GLY A 180 35.54 38.18 36.47
CA GLY A 180 36.19 39.45 36.79
C GLY A 180 35.37 40.45 37.61
N ALA A 181 35.24 40.22 38.91
CA ALA A 181 35.23 41.31 39.90
C ALA A 181 35.77 40.80 41.25
N GLU A 182 37.10 40.82 41.32
CA GLU A 182 37.92 40.64 42.51
C GLU A 182 37.74 41.82 43.50
N LYS A 183 38.06 41.57 44.78
CA LYS A 183 38.34 42.51 45.91
C LYS A 183 37.16 43.03 46.74
N LYS A 184 37.10 42.53 48.00
CA LYS A 184 37.71 43.22 49.16
C LYS A 184 37.66 42.39 50.46
N GLN A 185 38.86 42.20 51.02
CA GLN A 185 39.28 42.36 52.43
C GLN A 185 38.48 41.62 53.53
N THR A 186 39.06 40.62 54.22
CA THR A 186 39.90 40.76 55.45
C THR A 186 39.16 41.62 56.50
N THR A 187 38.82 41.15 57.71
CA THR A 187 39.75 40.95 58.85
C THR A 187 38.95 40.49 60.08
N ALA A 188 39.51 39.55 60.86
CA ALA A 188 39.46 39.35 62.34
C ALA A 188 38.11 39.39 63.09
N LYS A 189 37.86 38.63 64.15
CA LYS A 189 38.68 37.85 65.09
C LYS A 189 37.73 36.91 65.84
#